data_AF-A0A2S4KLS9-F1
#
_entry.id   AF-A0A2S4KLS9-F1
#
_cell.length_a   1.000
_cell.length_b   1.000
_cell.length_c   1.000
_cell.angle_alpha   90.00
_cell.angle_beta   90.00
_cell.angle_gamma   90.00
#
_symmetry.space_group_name_H-M   'P 1'
#
loop_
_entity.id
_entity.type
_entity.pdbx_description
1 polymer ?
#
loop_
_entity_poly.entity_id
_entity_poly.type
_entity_poly.pdbx_seq_one_letter_code
_entity_poly.pdbx_strand_id
1 'polypeptide(L)'
;MTGHGDLHNSHAMREQVQLTVDPTYRYKSLAIGPDEDDCRIRELYRPFLLPDVDATNDWVAQQELSTVLKMVESQILDKQGDRLRIPILYGSLRSRFPISNRVWRYGLAAKLDLAFVAFKTNAVGNLLRRLIQGSLEQYMRRTAPPEYHDILVPDFEFGAKRPILDHGYLENPTFLTVVGPDEVRTDSGETVRADVIVLANGFKTQGLLTPMIIKGRNGAVLPEVWQKPGSFASAYMGVCVADFPNLFLLTGPNTLPSGHSTLVGIECSVEYILRLIDPLIDEDTKTPRRASIQVKEAAQRVFNNRIQADMQGLVYTADVGNWYFDKRSGRNTLIWPGTQWAFWWSRCIRKPNWCDFDIAYKGDADVRQ
;
A
#
# COMPACT_ATOMS: atom_id res chain seq x y z
N MET A 1 -22.84 6.39 -23.66
CA MET A 1 -21.58 7.01 -23.18
C MET A 1 -21.87 7.69 -21.85
N THR A 2 -21.66 6.98 -20.74
CA THR A 2 -21.82 7.50 -19.38
C THR A 2 -20.46 7.95 -18.83
N GLY A 3 -19.98 9.08 -19.34
CA GLY A 3 -19.63 10.27 -18.57
C GLY A 3 -18.68 10.27 -17.37
N HIS A 4 -17.86 9.25 -17.06
CA HIS A 4 -16.84 9.39 -16.00
C HIS A 4 -15.47 8.73 -16.28
N GLY A 5 -15.09 8.56 -17.55
CA GLY A 5 -13.71 8.12 -17.87
C GLY A 5 -13.28 6.84 -17.16
N ASP A 6 -14.21 5.91 -16.94
CA ASP A 6 -13.95 4.72 -16.14
C ASP A 6 -13.17 3.70 -16.96
N LEU A 7 -11.84 3.70 -16.77
CA LEU A 7 -10.91 2.70 -17.31
C LEU A 7 -11.06 1.33 -16.62
N HIS A 8 -11.90 1.20 -15.58
CA HIS A 8 -12.18 -0.10 -14.96
C HIS A 8 -13.30 -0.84 -15.69
N ASN A 9 -13.02 -1.24 -16.94
CA ASN A 9 -13.84 -2.23 -17.62
C ASN A 9 -13.62 -3.62 -16.99
N SER A 10 -14.30 -3.89 -15.88
CA SER A 10 -14.30 -5.21 -15.23
C SER A 10 -15.05 -6.28 -16.06
N HIS A 11 -15.81 -5.91 -17.10
CA HIS A 11 -16.35 -6.87 -18.06
C HIS A 11 -15.27 -7.52 -18.95
N ALA A 12 -14.03 -6.99 -18.96
CA ALA A 12 -12.89 -7.59 -19.64
C ALA A 12 -12.03 -8.50 -18.74
N MET A 13 -12.47 -8.83 -17.51
CA MET A 13 -11.76 -9.77 -16.65
C MET A 13 -11.79 -11.17 -17.29
N ARG A 14 -10.68 -11.56 -17.90
CA ARG A 14 -10.53 -12.83 -18.62
C ARG A 14 -10.37 -13.99 -17.65
N GLU A 15 -10.71 -15.18 -18.13
CA GLU A 15 -10.24 -16.42 -17.52
C GLU A 15 -8.71 -16.36 -17.44
N GLN A 16 -8.17 -16.62 -16.25
CA GLN A 16 -6.74 -16.49 -16.00
C GLN A 16 -6.03 -17.59 -16.79
N VAL A 17 -5.35 -17.20 -17.88
CA VAL A 17 -4.51 -18.14 -18.62
C VAL A 17 -3.34 -18.51 -17.72
N GLN A 18 -3.34 -19.76 -17.25
CA GLN A 18 -2.17 -20.36 -16.60
C GLN A 18 -1.05 -20.39 -17.64
N LEU A 19 -0.01 -19.58 -17.43
CA LEU A 19 1.15 -19.62 -18.31
C LEU A 19 1.86 -20.94 -18.07
N THR A 20 2.12 -21.70 -19.14
CA THR A 20 2.91 -22.93 -19.02
C THR A 20 4.34 -22.53 -18.65
N VAL A 21 4.74 -22.85 -17.42
CA VAL A 21 6.09 -22.56 -16.91
C VAL A 21 7.11 -23.28 -17.78
N ASP A 22 8.02 -22.53 -18.38
CA ASP A 22 9.16 -23.11 -19.13
C ASP A 22 10.08 -23.80 -18.10
N PRO A 23 10.18 -25.15 -18.13
CA PRO A 23 10.94 -25.89 -17.12
C PRO A 23 12.43 -25.52 -17.11
N THR A 24 12.95 -24.98 -18.22
CA THR A 24 14.34 -24.51 -18.36
C THR A 24 14.65 -23.30 -17.48
N TYR A 25 13.63 -22.48 -17.20
CA TYR A 25 13.76 -21.26 -16.39
C TYR A 25 13.19 -21.41 -14.99
N ARG A 26 12.57 -22.56 -14.70
CA ARG A 26 12.05 -22.86 -13.36
C ARG A 26 13.22 -22.93 -12.38
N TYR A 27 13.11 -22.24 -11.25
CA TYR A 27 14.16 -22.18 -10.21
C TYR A 27 15.49 -21.55 -10.66
N LYS A 28 15.54 -20.92 -11.83
CA LYS A 28 16.75 -20.23 -12.32
C LYS A 28 16.86 -18.86 -11.64
N SER A 29 18.01 -18.58 -11.03
CA SER A 29 18.34 -17.25 -10.52
C SER A 29 19.27 -16.54 -11.50
N LEU A 30 19.01 -15.25 -11.76
CA LEU A 30 19.92 -14.36 -12.49
C LEU A 30 20.65 -13.41 -11.53
N ALA A 31 20.58 -13.66 -10.23
CA ALA A 31 21.41 -12.98 -9.25
C ALA A 31 22.89 -13.23 -9.57
N ILE A 32 23.74 -12.23 -9.29
CA ILE A 32 25.19 -12.37 -9.46
C ILE A 32 25.66 -13.55 -8.58
N GLY A 33 26.45 -14.47 -9.11
CA GLY A 33 27.02 -15.58 -8.34
C GLY A 33 28.10 -15.12 -7.35
N PRO A 34 28.39 -15.86 -6.26
CA PRO A 34 29.50 -15.51 -5.34
C PRO A 34 30.84 -15.39 -6.07
N ASP A 35 31.05 -16.23 -7.07
CA ASP A 35 32.27 -16.29 -7.88
C ASP A 35 32.36 -15.14 -8.90
N GLU A 36 31.23 -14.49 -9.20
CA GLU A 36 31.13 -13.37 -10.13
C GLU A 36 31.12 -12.00 -9.42
N ASP A 37 31.29 -12.00 -8.09
CA ASP A 37 31.17 -10.80 -7.27
C ASP A 37 32.40 -10.59 -6.39
N ASP A 38 32.70 -9.33 -6.08
CA ASP A 38 33.72 -9.03 -5.08
C ASP A 38 33.18 -9.41 -3.69
N CYS A 39 33.92 -10.28 -2.99
CA CYS A 39 33.48 -10.85 -1.73
C CYS A 39 33.17 -9.78 -0.67
N ARG A 40 33.97 -8.71 -0.64
CA ARG A 40 33.82 -7.61 0.31
C ARG A 40 32.64 -6.72 -0.07
N ILE A 41 32.43 -6.43 -1.36
CA ILE A 41 31.26 -5.67 -1.81
C ILE A 41 29.97 -6.45 -1.55
N ARG A 42 29.96 -7.76 -1.82
CA ARG A 42 28.82 -8.63 -1.56
C ARG A 42 28.42 -8.60 -0.08
N GLU A 43 29.38 -8.79 0.81
CA GLU A 43 29.14 -8.80 2.25
C GLU A 43 28.62 -7.44 2.76
N LEU A 44 29.26 -6.34 2.36
CA LEU A 44 28.93 -5.00 2.87
C LEU A 44 27.66 -4.39 2.26
N TYR A 45 27.39 -4.65 0.98
CA TYR A 45 26.38 -3.92 0.23
C TYR A 45 25.27 -4.79 -0.36
N ARG A 46 25.44 -6.12 -0.38
CA ARG A 46 24.45 -7.04 -0.94
C ARG A 46 24.12 -8.23 -0.02
N PRO A 47 23.91 -8.05 1.30
CA PRO A 47 23.63 -9.15 2.23
C PRO A 47 22.27 -9.83 1.96
N PHE A 48 21.44 -9.24 1.10
CA PHE A 48 20.18 -9.80 0.61
C PHE A 48 20.38 -10.83 -0.52
N LEU A 49 21.58 -10.91 -1.12
CA LEU A 49 21.94 -12.01 -2.02
C LEU A 49 22.29 -13.22 -1.16
N LEU A 50 21.28 -14.05 -0.94
CA LEU A 50 21.40 -15.23 -0.12
C LEU A 50 22.36 -16.25 -0.79
N PRO A 51 23.34 -16.79 -0.07
CA PRO A 51 24.20 -17.86 -0.58
C PRO A 51 23.36 -19.13 -0.75
N ASP A 52 23.53 -19.82 -1.89
CA ASP A 52 23.01 -21.16 -2.12
C ASP A 52 21.55 -21.36 -1.70
N VAL A 53 20.67 -20.41 -2.04
CA VAL A 53 19.23 -20.66 -1.91
C VAL A 53 18.90 -21.75 -2.91
N ASP A 54 18.62 -22.94 -2.38
CA ASP A 54 17.91 -23.97 -3.13
C ASP A 54 16.59 -23.34 -3.58
N ALA A 55 16.59 -22.84 -4.81
CA ALA A 55 15.46 -22.15 -5.41
C ALA A 55 14.21 -23.05 -5.43
N THR A 56 14.34 -24.37 -5.21
CA THR A 56 13.19 -25.24 -5.02
C THR A 56 12.41 -24.96 -3.73
N ASN A 57 13.04 -24.43 -2.68
CA ASN A 57 12.41 -24.08 -1.40
C ASN A 57 12.06 -22.59 -1.27
N ASP A 58 12.46 -21.75 -2.22
CA ASP A 58 12.05 -20.34 -2.25
C ASP A 58 10.68 -20.21 -2.93
N TRP A 59 9.66 -19.84 -2.14
CA TRP A 59 8.31 -19.62 -2.63
C TRP A 59 8.23 -18.53 -3.71
N VAL A 60 9.19 -17.59 -3.76
CA VAL A 60 9.32 -16.58 -4.81
C VAL A 60 9.80 -17.22 -6.11
N ALA A 61 10.80 -18.10 -6.04
CA ALA A 61 11.29 -18.86 -7.19
C ALA A 61 10.28 -19.92 -7.70
N GLN A 62 9.30 -20.29 -6.86
CA GLN A 62 8.12 -21.08 -7.24
C GLN A 62 7.03 -20.27 -7.95
N GLN A 63 7.05 -18.93 -7.90
CA GLN A 63 6.12 -18.10 -8.68
C GLN A 63 6.43 -18.23 -10.19
N GLU A 64 5.46 -17.92 -11.05
CA GLU A 64 5.58 -17.96 -12.52
C GLU A 64 6.52 -16.88 -13.09
N LEU A 65 7.77 -16.83 -12.61
CA LEU A 65 8.82 -15.89 -13.03
C LEU A 65 9.58 -16.36 -14.28
N SER A 66 9.34 -17.59 -14.75
CA SER A 66 10.01 -18.17 -15.92
C SER A 66 9.96 -17.26 -17.15
N THR A 67 8.80 -16.66 -17.43
CA THR A 67 8.62 -15.70 -18.53
C THR A 67 9.47 -14.45 -18.35
N VAL A 68 9.53 -13.90 -17.13
CA VAL A 68 10.33 -12.70 -16.82
C VAL A 68 11.83 -13.01 -16.97
N LEU A 69 12.28 -14.15 -16.47
CA LEU A 69 13.68 -14.59 -16.58
C LEU A 69 14.09 -14.80 -18.04
N LYS A 70 13.21 -15.39 -18.84
CA LYS A 70 13.41 -15.56 -20.30
C LYS A 70 13.46 -14.23 -21.04
N MET A 71 12.63 -13.27 -20.65
CA MET A 71 12.70 -11.90 -21.20
C MET A 71 14.02 -11.23 -20.83
N VAL A 72 14.48 -11.35 -19.59
CA VAL A 72 15.78 -10.78 -19.17
C VAL A 72 16.94 -11.43 -19.93
N GLU A 73 16.95 -12.76 -20.09
CA GLU A 73 17.99 -13.45 -20.86
C GLU A 73 18.00 -12.99 -22.33
N SER A 74 16.86 -13.10 -23.02
CA SER A 74 16.76 -12.78 -24.46
C SER A 74 16.91 -11.30 -24.80
N GLN A 75 16.56 -10.39 -23.89
CA GLN A 75 16.56 -8.95 -24.17
C GLN A 75 17.73 -8.19 -23.52
N ILE A 76 18.31 -8.70 -22.43
CA ILE A 76 19.41 -8.05 -21.72
C ILE A 76 20.70 -8.85 -21.85
N LEU A 77 20.69 -10.14 -21.49
CA LEU A 77 21.93 -10.93 -21.46
C LEU A 77 22.44 -11.25 -22.87
N ASP A 78 21.59 -11.83 -23.72
CA ASP A 78 21.93 -12.24 -25.08
C ASP A 78 22.30 -11.03 -25.97
N LYS A 79 21.65 -9.89 -25.72
CA LYS A 79 21.89 -8.63 -26.44
C LYS A 79 22.98 -7.76 -25.83
N GLN A 80 23.63 -8.22 -24.74
CA GLN A 80 24.61 -7.46 -23.97
C GLN A 80 24.10 -6.05 -23.56
N GLY A 81 22.80 -5.94 -23.28
CA GLY A 81 22.18 -4.73 -22.78
C GLY A 81 22.71 -4.38 -21.39
N ASP A 82 22.76 -3.07 -21.09
CA ASP A 82 23.15 -2.62 -19.76
C ASP A 82 22.18 -3.17 -18.70
N ARG A 83 22.71 -3.85 -17.69
CA ARG A 83 21.94 -4.16 -16.48
C ARG A 83 21.56 -2.86 -15.79
N LEU A 84 20.39 -2.83 -15.14
CA LEU A 84 19.94 -1.68 -14.35
C LEU A 84 20.98 -1.37 -13.26
N ARG A 85 21.76 -0.31 -13.46
CA ARG A 85 22.74 0.16 -12.47
C ARG A 85 22.00 1.04 -11.49
N ILE A 86 21.67 0.50 -10.31
CA ILE A 86 21.14 1.32 -9.20
C ILE A 86 22.31 2.11 -8.61
N PRO A 87 22.38 3.44 -8.78
CA PRO A 87 23.52 4.22 -8.31
C PRO A 87 23.49 4.29 -6.77
N ILE A 88 24.40 3.58 -6.10
CA ILE A 88 24.56 3.60 -4.63
C ILE A 88 25.31 4.88 -4.18
N LEU A 89 25.46 5.90 -5.04
CA LEU A 89 26.16 7.14 -4.70
C LEU A 89 25.42 7.94 -3.62
N TYR A 90 24.08 7.91 -3.60
CA TYR A 90 23.28 8.58 -2.56
C TYR A 90 23.32 7.85 -1.20
N GLY A 91 23.69 6.57 -1.15
CA GLY A 91 23.89 5.81 0.09
C GLY A 91 25.24 6.11 0.75
N SER A 92 26.30 6.28 -0.05
CA SER A 92 27.67 6.55 0.40
C SER A 92 27.79 7.84 1.23
N LEU A 93 27.21 8.95 0.78
CA LEU A 93 27.25 10.24 1.51
C LEU A 93 26.47 10.21 2.84
N ARG A 94 25.36 9.46 2.90
CA ARG A 94 24.52 9.33 4.11
C ARG A 94 25.08 8.36 5.14
N SER A 95 25.90 7.40 4.71
CA SER A 95 26.59 6.45 5.61
C SER A 95 27.72 7.10 6.42
N ARG A 96 28.35 8.15 5.88
CA ARG A 96 29.48 8.85 6.53
C ARG A 96 29.05 9.80 7.65
N PHE A 97 27.79 10.23 7.67
CA PHE A 97 27.26 11.17 8.66
C PHE A 97 25.82 10.78 9.10
N PRO A 98 25.65 9.83 10.02
CA PRO A 98 24.33 9.32 10.41
C PRO A 98 23.39 10.40 10.96
N ILE A 99 23.92 11.46 11.57
CA ILE A 99 23.13 12.59 12.07
C ILE A 99 22.52 13.39 10.92
N SER A 100 23.27 13.65 9.83
CA SER A 100 22.75 14.44 8.70
C SER A 100 21.61 13.72 7.99
N ASN A 101 21.67 12.38 7.90
CA ASN A 101 20.57 11.57 7.36
C ASN A 101 19.32 11.64 8.26
N ARG A 102 19.48 11.61 9.58
CA ARG A 102 18.36 11.80 10.52
C ARG A 102 17.73 13.17 10.38
N VAL A 103 18.55 14.24 10.36
CA VAL A 103 18.07 15.63 10.16
C VAL A 103 17.33 15.76 8.83
N TRP A 104 17.88 15.21 7.75
CA TRP A 104 17.21 15.19 6.45
C TRP A 104 15.86 14.46 6.49
N ARG A 105 15.80 13.28 7.11
CA ARG A 105 14.56 12.51 7.25
C ARG A 105 13.51 13.26 8.07
N TYR A 106 13.90 13.89 9.17
CA TYR A 106 12.99 14.72 9.96
C TYR A 106 12.53 15.97 9.18
N GLY A 107 13.43 16.62 8.44
CA GLY A 107 13.08 17.74 7.57
C GLY A 107 12.10 17.34 6.46
N LEU A 108 12.30 16.18 5.83
CA LEU A 108 11.37 15.64 4.85
C LEU A 108 10.01 15.30 5.47
N ALA A 109 9.99 14.64 6.63
CA ALA A 109 8.76 14.33 7.34
C ALA A 109 7.98 15.61 7.71
N ALA A 110 8.67 16.64 8.22
CA ALA A 110 8.08 17.93 8.53
C ALA A 110 7.52 18.63 7.29
N LYS A 111 8.23 18.58 6.15
CA LYS A 111 7.75 19.11 4.87
C LYS A 111 6.46 18.42 4.41
N LEU A 112 6.40 17.09 4.49
CA LEU A 112 5.21 16.32 4.10
C LEU A 112 4.04 16.56 5.07
N ASP A 113 4.31 16.67 6.37
CA ASP A 113 3.30 17.04 7.37
C ASP A 113 2.77 18.46 7.16
N LEU A 114 3.63 19.41 6.74
CA LEU A 114 3.18 20.76 6.37
C LEU A 114 2.31 20.72 5.10
N ALA A 115 2.66 19.89 4.11
CA ALA A 115 1.85 19.69 2.91
C ALA A 115 0.47 19.10 3.21
N PHE A 116 0.30 18.39 4.35
CA PHE A 116 -1.00 17.87 4.80
C PHE A 116 -2.07 18.97 4.93
N VAL A 117 -1.68 20.23 5.19
CA VAL A 117 -2.61 21.37 5.29
C VAL A 117 -3.41 21.54 4.00
N ALA A 118 -2.81 21.30 2.83
CA ALA A 118 -3.52 21.38 1.56
C ALA A 118 -4.68 20.37 1.48
N PHE A 119 -4.63 19.24 2.18
CA PHE A 119 -5.69 18.23 2.08
C PHE A 119 -6.92 18.54 2.94
N LYS A 120 -6.89 19.59 3.77
CA LYS A 120 -8.01 20.02 4.63
C LYS A 120 -9.03 20.84 3.87
N THR A 121 -10.32 20.59 4.05
CA THR A 121 -11.43 21.30 3.35
C THR A 121 -11.75 22.69 3.93
N ASN A 122 -10.87 23.24 4.77
CA ASN A 122 -11.00 24.59 5.32
C ASN A 122 -10.46 25.67 4.37
N ALA A 123 -10.67 26.94 4.70
CA ALA A 123 -10.31 28.06 3.82
C ALA A 123 -8.83 28.06 3.38
N VAL A 124 -7.90 27.79 4.30
CA VAL A 124 -6.46 27.76 4.01
C VAL A 124 -6.12 26.56 3.12
N GLY A 125 -6.62 25.37 3.46
CA GLY A 125 -6.40 24.17 2.66
C GLY A 125 -6.96 24.32 1.25
N ASN A 126 -8.18 24.85 1.11
CA ASN A 126 -8.82 25.12 -0.19
C ASN A 126 -8.00 26.10 -1.04
N LEU A 127 -7.47 27.18 -0.44
CA LEU A 127 -6.59 28.11 -1.13
C LEU A 127 -5.33 27.41 -1.64
N LEU A 128 -4.64 26.66 -0.76
CA LEU A 128 -3.42 25.94 -1.14
C LEU A 128 -3.69 24.90 -2.23
N ARG A 129 -4.79 24.14 -2.15
CA ARG A 129 -5.18 23.19 -3.22
C ARG A 129 -5.40 23.88 -4.54
N ARG A 130 -6.12 25.00 -4.57
CA ARG A 130 -6.38 25.73 -5.81
C ARG A 130 -5.09 26.22 -6.46
N LEU A 131 -4.15 26.72 -5.66
CA LEU A 131 -2.83 27.14 -6.17
C LEU A 131 -2.04 25.96 -6.74
N ILE A 132 -1.99 24.83 -6.03
CA ILE A 132 -1.31 23.62 -6.49
C ILE A 132 -1.98 23.08 -7.76
N GLN A 133 -3.31 22.96 -7.75
CA GLN A 133 -4.09 22.47 -8.87
C GLN A 133 -3.90 23.34 -10.11
N GLY A 134 -3.95 24.67 -9.98
CA GLY A 134 -3.70 25.58 -11.10
C GLY A 134 -2.27 25.43 -11.67
N SER A 135 -1.27 25.28 -10.82
CA SER A 135 0.11 25.04 -11.27
C SER A 135 0.26 23.69 -11.99
N LEU A 136 -0.40 22.63 -11.50
CA LEU A 136 -0.38 21.31 -12.12
C LEU A 136 -1.16 21.29 -13.43
N GLU A 137 -2.31 21.95 -13.48
CA GLU A 137 -3.09 22.10 -14.71
C GLU A 137 -2.30 22.86 -15.78
N GLN A 138 -1.65 23.97 -15.42
CA GLN A 138 -0.78 24.70 -16.34
C GLN A 138 0.37 23.81 -16.87
N TYR A 139 0.96 22.98 -16.00
CA TYR A 139 1.98 22.02 -16.41
C TYR A 139 1.43 20.96 -17.38
N MET A 140 0.27 20.37 -17.08
CA MET A 140 -0.38 19.38 -17.95
C MET A 140 -0.71 19.99 -19.32
N ARG A 141 -1.32 21.17 -19.35
CA ARG A 141 -1.70 21.84 -20.60
C ARG A 141 -0.51 22.26 -21.46
N ARG A 142 0.63 22.58 -20.83
CA ARG A 142 1.86 22.94 -21.55
C ARG A 142 2.61 21.71 -22.09
N THR A 143 2.50 20.57 -21.42
CA THR A 143 3.30 19.37 -21.72
C THR A 143 2.54 18.42 -22.63
N ALA A 144 1.23 18.26 -22.44
CA ALA A 144 0.41 17.35 -23.21
C ALA A 144 -0.17 18.00 -24.48
N PRO A 145 -0.35 17.22 -25.57
CA PRO A 145 -1.03 17.70 -26.77
C PRO A 145 -2.44 18.24 -26.48
N PRO A 146 -2.85 19.39 -27.08
CA PRO A 146 -4.14 20.04 -26.82
C PRO A 146 -5.36 19.14 -26.98
N GLU A 147 -5.34 18.23 -27.94
CA GLU A 147 -6.41 17.27 -28.24
C GLU A 147 -6.73 16.31 -27.08
N TYR A 148 -5.80 16.12 -26.14
CA TYR A 148 -5.97 15.22 -24.99
C TYR A 148 -6.25 15.96 -23.67
N HIS A 149 -6.32 17.30 -23.67
CA HIS A 149 -6.51 18.08 -22.43
C HIS A 149 -7.81 17.71 -21.70
N ASP A 150 -8.90 17.45 -22.43
CA ASP A 150 -10.20 17.10 -21.85
C ASP A 150 -10.19 15.72 -21.16
N ILE A 151 -9.23 14.86 -21.49
CA ILE A 151 -9.08 13.52 -20.90
C ILE A 151 -8.01 13.52 -19.79
N LEU A 152 -6.93 14.29 -19.97
CA LEU A 152 -5.77 14.29 -19.08
C LEU A 152 -5.92 15.26 -17.90
N VAL A 153 -6.63 16.38 -18.06
CA VAL A 153 -6.84 17.34 -16.97
C VAL A 153 -8.02 16.87 -16.11
N PRO A 154 -7.79 16.48 -14.84
CA PRO A 154 -8.84 15.91 -14.02
C PRO A 154 -9.89 16.95 -13.60
N ASP A 155 -11.14 16.50 -13.47
CA ASP A 155 -12.29 17.28 -13.00
C ASP A 155 -12.50 17.24 -11.48
N PHE A 156 -11.58 16.60 -10.74
CA PHE A 156 -11.59 16.50 -9.29
C PHE A 156 -10.51 17.34 -8.61
N GLU A 157 -10.72 17.69 -7.35
CA GLU A 157 -9.76 18.50 -6.59
C GLU A 157 -8.41 17.79 -6.38
N PHE A 158 -7.32 18.55 -6.38
CA PHE A 158 -6.00 18.03 -6.03
C PHE A 158 -6.02 17.28 -4.68
N GLY A 159 -5.47 16.07 -4.66
CA GLY A 159 -5.44 15.23 -3.45
C GLY A 159 -6.67 14.35 -3.23
N ALA A 160 -7.74 14.51 -4.04
CA ALA A 160 -8.88 13.59 -4.06
C ALA A 160 -8.51 12.20 -4.62
N LYS A 161 -7.37 12.11 -5.30
CA LYS A 161 -6.63 10.87 -5.64
C LYS A 161 -5.16 11.06 -5.30
N ARG A 162 -4.43 9.94 -5.14
CA ARG A 162 -2.97 9.96 -4.95
C ARG A 162 -2.29 10.48 -6.22
N PRO A 163 -1.48 11.56 -6.15
CA PRO A 163 -0.77 12.09 -7.31
C PRO A 163 0.23 11.07 -7.89
N ILE A 164 0.36 11.06 -9.20
CA ILE A 164 1.38 10.30 -9.94
C ILE A 164 2.48 11.27 -10.37
N LEU A 165 3.73 10.82 -10.32
CA LEU A 165 4.86 11.59 -10.83
C LEU A 165 4.99 11.35 -12.33
N ASP A 166 5.01 12.45 -13.10
CA ASP A 166 5.23 12.35 -14.53
C ASP A 166 6.71 12.08 -14.84
N HIS A 167 6.94 11.10 -15.71
CA HIS A 167 8.25 10.70 -16.21
C HIS A 167 8.27 10.73 -17.75
N GLY A 168 7.61 11.73 -18.35
CA GLY A 168 7.47 11.89 -19.80
C GLY A 168 6.21 11.24 -20.39
N TYR A 169 5.27 10.80 -19.54
CA TYR A 169 3.99 10.23 -19.98
C TYR A 169 3.14 11.29 -20.70
N LEU A 170 3.14 12.53 -20.19
CA LEU A 170 2.33 13.59 -20.77
C LEU A 170 2.81 14.05 -22.14
N GLU A 171 4.08 13.83 -22.50
CA GLU A 171 4.63 14.30 -23.78
C GLU A 171 4.09 13.51 -24.99
N ASN A 172 3.82 12.21 -24.81
CA ASN A 172 3.37 11.32 -25.88
C ASN A 172 2.29 10.34 -25.38
N PRO A 173 1.13 10.82 -24.93
CA PRO A 173 0.06 9.95 -24.47
C PRO A 173 -0.52 9.18 -25.66
N THR A 174 -0.77 7.88 -25.48
CA THR A 174 -1.46 7.05 -26.47
C THR A 174 -2.65 6.39 -25.80
N PHE A 175 -3.83 6.50 -26.41
CA PHE A 175 -5.06 5.92 -25.87
C PHE A 175 -5.46 4.70 -26.68
N LEU A 176 -5.64 3.58 -25.97
CA LEU A 176 -5.99 2.29 -26.56
C LEU A 176 -7.24 1.76 -25.86
N THR A 177 -8.15 1.15 -26.63
CA THR A 177 -9.30 0.42 -26.11
C THR A 177 -9.13 -1.06 -26.42
N VAL A 178 -9.11 -1.94 -25.42
CA VAL A 178 -9.15 -3.38 -25.67
C VAL A 178 -10.53 -3.75 -26.23
N VAL A 179 -10.58 -4.27 -27.46
CA VAL A 179 -11.84 -4.61 -28.17
C VAL A 179 -12.00 -6.11 -28.41
N GLY A 180 -10.92 -6.89 -28.29
CA GLY A 180 -10.93 -8.34 -28.42
C GLY A 180 -9.90 -9.05 -27.54
N PRO A 181 -9.75 -10.37 -27.67
CA PRO A 181 -8.75 -11.16 -26.94
C PRO A 181 -7.30 -10.72 -27.21
N ASP A 182 -7.00 -10.30 -28.42
CA ASP A 182 -5.67 -9.86 -28.86
C ASP A 182 -5.79 -8.61 -29.74
N GLU A 183 -6.86 -7.85 -29.59
CA GLU A 183 -7.16 -6.68 -30.41
C GLU A 183 -7.33 -5.43 -29.54
N VAL A 184 -6.59 -4.39 -29.91
CA VAL A 184 -6.70 -3.05 -29.33
C VAL A 184 -7.08 -2.07 -30.42
N ARG A 185 -7.99 -1.15 -30.12
CA ARG A 185 -8.39 -0.06 -30.99
C ARG A 185 -7.70 1.22 -30.56
N THR A 186 -7.00 1.86 -31.48
CA THR A 186 -6.38 3.18 -31.29
C THR A 186 -7.44 4.28 -31.24
N ASP A 187 -7.03 5.48 -30.85
CA ASP A 187 -7.84 6.69 -30.93
C ASP A 187 -8.18 7.10 -32.38
N SER A 188 -7.33 6.76 -33.36
CA SER A 188 -7.63 6.90 -34.80
C SER A 188 -8.71 5.94 -35.30
N GLY A 189 -9.15 4.98 -34.47
CA GLY A 189 -10.16 3.97 -34.81
C GLY A 189 -9.59 2.72 -35.48
N GLU A 190 -8.28 2.67 -35.73
CA GLU A 190 -7.60 1.49 -36.24
C GLU A 190 -7.62 0.37 -35.19
N THR A 191 -7.91 -0.85 -35.62
CA THR A 191 -7.81 -2.03 -34.76
C THR A 191 -6.50 -2.76 -35.06
N VAL A 192 -5.66 -2.86 -34.05
CA VAL A 192 -4.32 -3.46 -34.13
C VAL A 192 -4.33 -4.75 -33.31
N ARG A 193 -3.73 -5.80 -33.87
CA ARG A 193 -3.48 -7.04 -33.14
C ARG A 193 -2.27 -6.84 -32.20
N ALA A 194 -2.45 -7.09 -30.91
CA ALA A 194 -1.42 -6.96 -29.90
C ALA A 194 -0.87 -8.33 -29.50
N ASP A 195 0.45 -8.51 -29.61
CA ASP A 195 1.13 -9.72 -29.12
C ASP A 195 1.05 -9.84 -27.60
N VAL A 196 1.02 -8.70 -26.89
CA VAL A 196 0.95 -8.61 -25.43
C VAL A 196 0.00 -7.49 -25.02
N ILE A 197 -0.89 -7.77 -24.08
CA ILE A 197 -1.75 -6.78 -23.43
C ILE A 197 -1.42 -6.74 -21.94
N VAL A 198 -0.99 -5.57 -21.46
CA VAL A 198 -0.70 -5.34 -20.03
C VAL A 198 -1.88 -4.64 -19.37
N LEU A 199 -2.55 -5.33 -18.45
CA LEU A 199 -3.70 -4.77 -17.71
C LEU A 199 -3.23 -4.06 -16.43
N ALA A 200 -3.16 -2.73 -16.48
CA ALA A 200 -2.81 -1.88 -15.33
C ALA A 200 -4.05 -1.43 -14.53
N ASN A 201 -4.99 -2.35 -14.28
CA ASN A 201 -6.34 -2.06 -13.76
C ASN A 201 -6.41 -1.84 -12.23
N GLY A 202 -5.28 -1.58 -11.57
CA GLY A 202 -5.21 -1.38 -10.11
C GLY A 202 -5.51 -2.64 -9.28
N PHE A 203 -6.07 -2.44 -8.08
CA PHE A 203 -6.24 -3.48 -7.06
C PHE A 203 -7.65 -3.47 -6.45
N LYS A 204 -8.11 -4.63 -5.96
CA LYS A 204 -9.33 -4.76 -5.14
C LYS A 204 -9.04 -4.35 -3.69
N THR A 205 -9.08 -3.06 -3.40
CA THR A 205 -8.64 -2.50 -2.10
C THR A 205 -9.67 -2.63 -0.98
N GLN A 206 -10.97 -2.73 -1.31
CA GLN A 206 -12.04 -2.86 -0.31
C GLN A 206 -12.29 -4.30 0.15
N GLY A 207 -11.61 -5.28 -0.46
CA GLY A 207 -11.59 -6.68 -0.04
C GLY A 207 -10.43 -7.00 0.88
N LEU A 208 -10.22 -6.20 1.93
CA LEU A 208 -9.09 -6.37 2.86
C LEU A 208 -9.01 -7.82 3.37
N LEU A 209 -7.78 -8.35 3.40
CA LEU A 209 -7.45 -9.70 3.88
C LEU A 209 -8.05 -10.86 3.06
N THR A 210 -8.71 -10.60 1.94
CA THR A 210 -9.19 -11.65 1.02
C THR A 210 -8.00 -12.33 0.32
N PRO A 211 -7.96 -13.67 0.17
CA PRO A 211 -9.02 -14.66 0.46
C PRO A 211 -8.91 -15.32 1.85
N MET A 212 -8.19 -14.74 2.81
CA MET A 212 -8.01 -15.37 4.13
C MET A 212 -9.33 -15.46 4.89
N ILE A 213 -9.59 -16.65 5.46
CA ILE A 213 -10.73 -16.88 6.35
C ILE A 213 -10.24 -16.72 7.79
N ILE A 214 -10.47 -15.55 8.36
CA ILE A 214 -10.08 -15.24 9.75
C ILE A 214 -11.31 -15.38 10.63
N LYS A 215 -11.27 -16.32 11.57
CA LYS A 215 -12.35 -16.60 12.51
C LYS A 215 -12.03 -16.00 13.88
N GLY A 216 -13.02 -15.36 14.48
CA GLY A 216 -12.98 -14.78 15.82
C GLY A 216 -13.92 -15.50 16.77
N ARG A 217 -14.22 -14.85 17.90
CA ARG A 217 -15.17 -15.35 18.91
C ARG A 217 -16.57 -15.51 18.32
N ASN A 218 -17.36 -16.40 18.93
CA ASN A 218 -18.78 -16.60 18.60
C ASN A 218 -19.05 -16.91 17.10
N GLY A 219 -18.07 -17.51 16.41
CA GLY A 219 -18.17 -17.85 14.99
C GLY A 219 -18.04 -16.64 14.05
N ALA A 220 -17.59 -15.48 14.51
CA ALA A 220 -17.39 -14.30 13.69
C ALA A 220 -16.34 -14.57 12.58
N VAL A 221 -16.63 -14.17 11.35
CA VAL A 221 -15.70 -14.24 10.21
C VAL A 221 -15.37 -12.81 9.78
N LEU A 222 -14.10 -12.41 9.85
CA LEU A 222 -13.71 -11.00 9.73
C LEU A 222 -14.16 -10.33 8.41
N PRO A 223 -13.93 -10.93 7.22
CA PRO A 223 -14.45 -10.36 5.98
C PRO A 223 -15.98 -10.17 5.99
N GLU A 224 -16.73 -11.12 6.56
CA GLU A 224 -18.18 -11.03 6.64
C GLU A 224 -18.63 -9.90 7.58
N VAL A 225 -17.97 -9.76 8.73
CA VAL A 225 -18.25 -8.67 9.69
C VAL A 225 -18.11 -7.31 9.02
N TRP A 226 -17.06 -7.09 8.22
CA TRP A 226 -16.86 -5.83 7.52
C TRP A 226 -17.81 -5.61 6.33
N GLN A 227 -18.26 -6.69 5.68
CA GLN A 227 -19.16 -6.62 4.52
C GLN A 227 -20.65 -6.48 4.87
N LYS A 228 -21.06 -6.81 6.11
CA LYS A 228 -22.45 -6.65 6.58
C LYS A 228 -23.01 -5.25 6.25
N PRO A 229 -24.29 -5.14 5.84
CA PRO A 229 -24.94 -3.84 5.62
C PRO A 229 -24.76 -2.90 6.82
N GLY A 230 -24.40 -1.64 6.56
CA GLY A 230 -24.11 -0.63 7.58
C GLY A 230 -22.74 -0.76 8.27
N SER A 231 -22.01 -1.86 8.05
CA SER A 231 -20.65 -2.07 8.57
C SER A 231 -19.60 -1.67 7.55
N PHE A 232 -18.34 -1.56 7.95
CA PHE A 232 -17.21 -1.23 7.10
C PHE A 232 -15.91 -1.73 7.74
N ALA A 233 -14.86 -1.81 6.93
CA ALA A 233 -13.54 -2.18 7.43
C ALA A 233 -13.07 -1.19 8.50
N SER A 234 -12.87 -1.71 9.71
CA SER A 234 -12.53 -0.91 10.88
C SER A 234 -11.68 -1.72 11.86
N ALA A 235 -10.77 -1.03 12.52
CA ALA A 235 -9.89 -1.59 13.54
C ALA A 235 -9.53 -0.50 14.55
N TYR A 236 -9.34 -0.86 15.83
CA TYR A 236 -8.82 0.05 16.84
C TYR A 236 -7.33 0.32 16.61
N MET A 237 -6.95 1.59 16.57
CA MET A 237 -5.60 2.04 16.19
C MET A 237 -5.16 1.51 14.80
N GLY A 238 -6.09 0.99 13.99
CA GLY A 238 -5.81 0.32 12.73
C GLY A 238 -5.12 -1.04 12.86
N VAL A 239 -5.05 -1.58 14.08
CA VAL A 239 -4.24 -2.76 14.44
C VAL A 239 -5.10 -3.88 15.04
N CYS A 240 -5.94 -3.58 16.03
CA CYS A 240 -6.72 -4.59 16.75
C CYS A 240 -8.17 -4.62 16.25
N VAL A 241 -8.81 -5.79 16.21
CA VAL A 241 -10.23 -5.92 15.87
C VAL A 241 -10.99 -6.58 17.02
N ALA A 242 -12.09 -5.95 17.44
CA ALA A 242 -13.00 -6.51 18.45
C ALA A 242 -13.51 -7.88 18.00
N ASP A 243 -13.65 -8.81 18.94
CA ASP A 243 -13.98 -10.22 18.74
C ASP A 243 -12.92 -11.08 18.04
N PHE A 244 -11.74 -10.52 17.74
CA PHE A 244 -10.58 -11.26 17.21
C PHE A 244 -9.40 -11.14 18.20
N PRO A 245 -9.42 -11.89 19.32
CA PRO A 245 -8.35 -11.85 20.32
C PRO A 245 -7.00 -12.23 19.70
N ASN A 246 -5.92 -11.59 20.15
CA ASN A 246 -4.55 -11.81 19.69
C ASN A 246 -4.33 -11.64 18.16
N LEU A 247 -5.31 -11.10 17.42
CA LEU A 247 -5.14 -10.71 16.02
C LEU A 247 -4.62 -9.27 15.94
N PHE A 248 -3.50 -9.11 15.25
CA PHE A 248 -2.90 -7.80 14.98
C PHE A 248 -2.72 -7.60 13.48
N LEU A 249 -3.26 -6.50 12.95
CA LEU A 249 -3.17 -6.14 11.54
C LEU A 249 -1.99 -5.21 11.29
N LEU A 250 -1.21 -5.51 10.25
CA LEU A 250 -0.33 -4.54 9.61
C LEU A 250 -1.02 -3.99 8.37
N THR A 251 -0.88 -2.69 8.13
CA THR A 251 -1.60 -1.98 7.06
C THR A 251 -3.13 -2.13 7.13
N GLY A 252 -3.67 -2.23 8.36
CA GLY A 252 -5.11 -2.33 8.59
C GLY A 252 -5.88 -1.04 8.25
N PRO A 253 -7.20 -1.02 8.47
CA PRO A 253 -8.04 0.15 8.20
C PRO A 253 -7.51 1.43 8.85
N ASN A 254 -7.62 2.56 8.13
CA ASN A 254 -7.19 3.88 8.59
C ASN A 254 -5.69 3.99 8.97
N THR A 255 -4.81 3.19 8.35
CA THR A 255 -3.35 3.24 8.60
C THR A 255 -2.53 3.69 7.40
N LEU A 256 -3.12 3.72 6.19
CA LEU A 256 -2.36 4.09 5.02
C LEU A 256 -2.12 5.60 5.01
N PRO A 257 -0.86 6.03 4.82
CA PRO A 257 -0.55 7.45 4.80
C PRO A 257 -1.07 8.07 3.50
N SER A 258 -1.55 9.30 3.57
CA SER A 258 -1.98 10.00 2.36
C SER A 258 -0.86 10.70 1.60
N GLY A 259 0.27 10.98 2.24
CA GLY A 259 1.39 11.72 1.63
C GLY A 259 2.76 11.27 2.12
N HIS A 260 2.84 10.14 2.79
CA HIS A 260 4.03 9.66 3.49
C HIS A 260 4.34 8.21 3.16
N SER A 261 5.45 7.72 3.69
CA SER A 261 5.88 6.34 3.45
C SER A 261 5.02 5.35 4.22
N THR A 262 4.42 4.39 3.51
CA THR A 262 3.70 3.25 4.11
C THR A 262 4.61 2.45 5.05
N LEU A 263 5.91 2.38 4.76
CA LEU A 263 6.88 1.69 5.60
C LEU A 263 6.93 2.27 7.02
N VAL A 264 6.90 3.60 7.16
CA VAL A 264 6.86 4.24 8.48
C VAL A 264 5.55 3.91 9.20
N GLY A 265 4.43 3.85 8.49
CA GLY A 265 3.15 3.41 9.05
C GLY A 265 3.21 1.96 9.57
N ILE A 266 3.89 1.06 8.85
CA ILE A 266 4.14 -0.32 9.27
C ILE A 266 5.01 -0.35 10.53
N GLU A 267 6.17 0.33 10.53
CA GLU A 267 7.07 0.40 11.69
C GLU A 267 6.34 0.92 12.95
N CYS A 268 5.53 1.97 12.80
CA CYS A 268 4.74 2.51 13.91
C CYS A 268 3.68 1.52 14.41
N SER A 269 3.06 0.75 13.49
CA SER A 269 2.08 -0.27 13.85
C SER A 269 2.76 -1.44 14.57
N VAL A 270 3.94 -1.87 14.12
CA VAL A 270 4.76 -2.89 14.78
C VAL A 270 5.15 -2.45 16.20
N GLU A 271 5.64 -1.23 16.38
CA GLU A 271 5.97 -0.69 17.71
C GLU A 271 4.77 -0.74 18.66
N TYR A 272 3.58 -0.38 18.18
CA TYR A 272 2.36 -0.46 18.98
C TYR A 272 1.99 -1.91 19.33
N ILE A 273 2.09 -2.83 18.36
CA ILE A 273 1.83 -4.27 18.55
C ILE A 273 2.80 -4.87 19.57
N LEU A 274 4.09 -4.56 19.48
CA LEU A 274 5.10 -5.08 20.41
C LEU A 274 4.76 -4.70 21.86
N ARG A 275 4.29 -3.47 22.10
CA ARG A 275 3.86 -3.04 23.44
C ARG A 275 2.61 -3.75 23.96
N LEU A 276 1.77 -4.26 23.06
CA LEU A 276 0.60 -5.08 23.43
C LEU A 276 1.00 -6.54 23.68
N ILE A 277 1.97 -7.06 22.92
CA ILE A 277 2.46 -8.44 23.02
C ILE A 277 3.40 -8.62 24.21
N ASP A 278 4.23 -7.63 24.54
CA ASP A 278 5.23 -7.68 25.61
C ASP A 278 4.69 -8.30 26.91
N PRO A 279 3.55 -7.85 27.47
CA PRO A 279 3.02 -8.47 28.69
C PRO A 279 2.30 -9.82 28.50
N LEU A 280 2.10 -10.29 27.25
CA LEU A 280 1.62 -11.65 26.97
C LEU A 280 2.77 -12.67 26.99
N ILE A 281 3.96 -12.24 26.58
CA ILE A 281 5.15 -13.10 26.46
C ILE A 281 6.06 -13.00 27.67
N ASP A 282 5.95 -11.93 28.47
CA ASP A 282 6.71 -11.76 29.72
C ASP A 282 6.51 -12.98 30.64
N GLU A 283 7.63 -13.61 31.01
CA GLU A 283 7.68 -14.79 31.86
C GLU A 283 7.89 -14.44 33.34
N ASP A 284 7.85 -13.14 33.71
CA ASP A 284 7.98 -12.74 35.11
C ASP A 284 6.89 -13.39 35.99
N THR A 285 7.35 -14.35 36.80
CA THR A 285 6.57 -15.17 37.73
C THR A 285 5.80 -14.37 38.79
N LYS A 286 6.02 -13.05 38.89
CA LYS A 286 5.35 -12.17 39.85
C LYS A 286 3.97 -11.69 39.41
N THR A 287 3.58 -11.88 38.15
CA THR A 287 2.25 -11.52 37.66
C THR A 287 1.53 -12.70 37.02
N PRO A 288 0.18 -12.78 37.12
CA PRO A 288 -0.57 -13.83 36.43
C PRO A 288 -0.33 -13.72 34.91
N ARG A 289 0.03 -14.85 34.29
CA ARG A 289 0.41 -14.87 32.87
C ARG A 289 -0.78 -14.51 31.99
N ARG A 290 -0.69 -13.43 31.23
CA ARG A 290 -1.74 -13.01 30.28
C ARG A 290 -1.74 -13.97 29.09
N ALA A 291 -2.92 -14.41 28.67
CA ALA A 291 -3.06 -15.40 27.59
C ALA A 291 -3.76 -14.83 26.35
N SER A 292 -4.64 -13.85 26.54
CA SER A 292 -5.38 -13.23 25.45
C SER A 292 -5.56 -11.74 25.70
N ILE A 293 -5.38 -10.94 24.66
CA ILE A 293 -5.76 -9.54 24.63
C ILE A 293 -6.77 -9.31 23.50
N GLN A 294 -7.85 -8.60 23.81
CA GLN A 294 -8.87 -8.22 22.84
C GLN A 294 -9.24 -6.76 23.08
N VAL A 295 -9.40 -5.98 22.01
CA VAL A 295 -9.95 -4.63 22.14
C VAL A 295 -11.46 -4.70 22.39
N LYS A 296 -11.95 -3.87 23.30
CA LYS A 296 -13.39 -3.69 23.54
C LYS A 296 -14.07 -3.11 22.31
N GLU A 297 -15.23 -3.64 21.95
CA GLU A 297 -16.03 -3.14 20.82
C GLU A 297 -16.33 -1.63 20.95
N ALA A 298 -16.67 -1.18 22.16
CA ALA A 298 -16.92 0.23 22.45
C ALA A 298 -15.69 1.12 22.16
N ALA A 299 -14.49 0.66 22.52
CA ALA A 299 -13.26 1.40 22.26
C ALA A 299 -12.94 1.47 20.76
N GLN A 300 -13.08 0.35 20.04
CA GLN A 300 -12.96 0.33 18.58
C GLN A 300 -13.97 1.29 17.92
N ARG A 301 -15.23 1.27 18.35
CA ARG A 301 -16.29 2.12 17.81
C ARG A 301 -16.01 3.61 18.06
N VAL A 302 -15.63 3.98 19.27
CA VAL A 302 -15.27 5.38 19.61
C VAL A 302 -14.09 5.85 18.77
N PHE A 303 -13.04 5.05 18.66
CA PHE A 303 -11.88 5.37 17.83
C PHE A 303 -12.28 5.58 16.36
N ASN A 304 -12.99 4.62 15.76
CA ASN A 304 -13.35 4.72 14.35
C ASN A 304 -14.35 5.85 14.08
N ASN A 305 -15.29 6.14 14.99
CA ASN A 305 -16.17 7.30 14.86
C ASN A 305 -15.38 8.61 14.86
N ARG A 306 -14.35 8.72 15.72
CA ARG A 306 -13.46 9.88 15.72
C ARG A 306 -12.70 10.01 14.40
N ILE A 307 -12.14 8.92 13.90
CA ILE A 307 -11.43 8.88 12.60
C ILE A 307 -12.35 9.32 11.46
N GLN A 308 -13.58 8.82 11.42
CA GLN A 308 -14.54 9.22 10.39
C GLN A 308 -14.95 10.69 10.52
N ALA A 309 -15.09 11.22 11.73
CA ALA A 309 -15.34 12.64 11.95
C ALA A 309 -14.17 13.52 11.48
N ASP A 310 -12.93 13.14 11.80
CA ASP A 310 -11.73 13.85 11.33
C ASP A 310 -11.60 13.78 9.79
N MET A 311 -12.00 12.66 9.19
CA MET A 311 -11.97 12.44 7.74
C MET A 311 -12.91 13.38 6.97
N GLN A 312 -14.07 13.76 7.53
CA GLN A 312 -15.01 14.71 6.89
C GLN A 312 -14.38 16.07 6.57
N GLY A 313 -13.34 16.45 7.30
CA GLY A 313 -12.59 17.68 7.07
C GLY A 313 -11.51 17.57 5.99
N LEU A 314 -11.47 16.49 5.20
CA LEU A 314 -10.41 16.19 4.24
C LEU A 314 -10.95 15.88 2.85
N VAL A 315 -10.12 16.14 1.82
CA VAL A 315 -10.45 15.86 0.41
C VAL A 315 -10.59 14.36 0.09
N TYR A 316 -10.16 13.47 1.00
CA TYR A 316 -10.18 12.01 0.81
C TYR A 316 -11.57 11.37 0.92
N THR A 317 -12.62 12.14 1.17
CA THR A 317 -14.01 11.67 1.20
C THR A 317 -14.73 11.85 -0.13
N ALA A 318 -14.11 12.49 -1.12
CA ALA A 318 -14.70 12.69 -2.43
C ALA A 318 -14.92 11.34 -3.15
N ASP A 319 -16.12 11.10 -3.68
CA ASP A 319 -16.40 9.91 -4.50
C ASP A 319 -16.01 10.18 -5.96
N VAL A 320 -14.69 10.18 -6.21
CA VAL A 320 -14.12 10.43 -7.54
C VAL A 320 -13.52 9.16 -8.15
N GLY A 321 -13.90 7.98 -7.64
CA GLY A 321 -13.29 6.70 -8.03
C GLY A 321 -11.86 6.55 -7.48
N ASN A 322 -11.58 7.06 -6.29
CA ASN A 322 -10.36 6.72 -5.56
C ASN A 322 -10.49 5.34 -4.88
N TRP A 323 -9.36 4.69 -4.62
CA TRP A 323 -9.33 3.32 -4.12
C TRP A 323 -9.58 3.21 -2.61
N TYR A 324 -9.58 4.32 -1.87
CA TYR A 324 -9.77 4.34 -0.42
C TYR A 324 -11.21 4.62 0.02
N PHE A 325 -12.09 5.03 -0.88
CA PHE A 325 -13.51 5.23 -0.62
C PHE A 325 -14.29 3.93 -0.82
N ASP A 326 -14.93 3.45 0.25
CA ASP A 326 -15.87 2.35 0.19
C ASP A 326 -17.26 2.86 -0.20
N LYS A 327 -17.63 2.70 -1.47
CA LYS A 327 -18.93 3.13 -2.00
C LYS A 327 -20.12 2.55 -1.23
N ARG A 328 -19.99 1.35 -0.67
CA ARG A 328 -21.06 0.69 0.09
C ARG A 328 -21.35 1.40 1.40
N SER A 329 -20.31 1.89 2.09
CA SER A 329 -20.47 2.58 3.37
C SER A 329 -20.39 4.11 3.28
N GLY A 330 -19.99 4.66 2.12
CA GLY A 330 -19.78 6.09 1.93
C GLY A 330 -18.61 6.65 2.74
N ARG A 331 -17.64 5.80 3.09
CA ARG A 331 -16.55 6.12 4.02
C ARG A 331 -15.19 5.88 3.39
N ASN A 332 -14.23 6.70 3.79
CA ASN A 332 -12.83 6.33 3.61
C ASN A 332 -12.45 5.32 4.69
N THR A 333 -12.02 4.13 4.29
CA THR A 333 -11.73 3.00 5.21
C THR A 333 -10.24 2.73 5.35
N LEU A 334 -9.38 3.38 4.55
CA LEU A 334 -7.98 3.00 4.41
C LEU A 334 -7.00 4.07 4.88
N ILE A 335 -7.29 5.34 4.58
CA ILE A 335 -6.35 6.44 4.82
C ILE A 335 -6.42 6.92 6.28
N TRP A 336 -5.28 7.29 6.85
CA TRP A 336 -5.21 7.97 8.13
C TRP A 336 -5.54 9.47 7.97
N PRO A 337 -6.50 10.04 8.74
CA PRO A 337 -6.94 11.43 8.60
C PRO A 337 -6.04 12.43 9.36
N GLY A 338 -4.73 12.23 9.35
CA GLY A 338 -3.80 13.09 10.10
C GLY A 338 -2.39 13.09 9.56
N THR A 339 -1.52 13.83 10.26
CA THR A 339 -0.10 13.91 9.91
C THR A 339 0.66 12.64 10.29
N GLN A 340 1.83 12.41 9.70
CA GLN A 340 2.70 11.31 10.08
C GLN A 340 3.18 11.48 11.53
N TRP A 341 3.43 12.71 11.98
CA TRP A 341 3.76 12.97 13.38
C TRP A 341 2.64 12.53 14.32
N ALA A 342 1.38 12.86 14.03
CA ALA A 342 0.24 12.44 14.84
C ALA A 342 0.10 10.90 14.85
N PHE A 343 0.32 10.26 13.70
CA PHE A 343 0.31 8.80 13.58
C PHE A 343 1.40 8.17 14.46
N TRP A 344 2.64 8.61 14.30
CA TRP A 344 3.80 8.16 15.08
C TRP A 344 3.61 8.41 16.57
N TRP A 345 3.21 9.61 16.97
CA TRP A 345 2.99 9.96 18.37
C TRP A 345 1.96 9.05 19.03
N SER A 346 0.83 8.81 18.35
CA SER A 346 -0.27 8.00 18.88
C SER A 346 0.09 6.53 19.14
N ARG A 347 1.07 5.98 18.40
CA ARG A 347 1.44 4.55 18.39
C ARG A 347 2.79 4.28 19.06
N CYS A 348 3.75 5.17 18.88
CA CYS A 348 5.13 5.02 19.33
C CYS A 348 5.46 5.82 20.58
N ILE A 349 4.68 6.85 20.94
CA ILE A 349 4.96 7.66 22.14
C ILE A 349 3.90 7.45 23.21
N ARG A 350 2.62 7.55 22.84
CA ARG A 350 1.53 7.33 23.77
C ARG A 350 1.48 5.86 24.18
N LYS A 351 1.41 5.59 25.49
CA LYS A 351 1.25 4.23 26.00
C LYS A 351 -0.11 3.66 25.58
N PRO A 352 -0.23 2.33 25.36
CA PRO A 352 -1.52 1.68 25.17
C PRO A 352 -2.47 2.04 26.32
N ASN A 353 -3.71 2.38 25.97
CA ASN A 353 -4.74 2.58 26.97
C ASN A 353 -5.31 1.22 27.37
N TRP A 354 -4.77 0.61 28.43
CA TRP A 354 -5.15 -0.73 28.85
C TRP A 354 -6.64 -0.86 29.24
N CYS A 355 -7.32 0.25 29.57
CA CYS A 355 -8.77 0.24 29.82
C CYS A 355 -9.60 -0.09 28.58
N ASP A 356 -9.04 0.10 27.38
CA ASP A 356 -9.69 -0.21 26.09
C ASP A 356 -9.64 -1.70 25.75
N PHE A 357 -8.95 -2.52 26.56
CA PHE A 357 -8.75 -3.94 26.31
C PHE A 357 -9.36 -4.82 27.39
N ASP A 358 -9.82 -5.99 26.97
CA ASP A 358 -10.10 -7.13 27.84
C ASP A 358 -8.88 -8.05 27.80
N ILE A 359 -8.35 -8.38 28.99
CA ILE A 359 -7.18 -9.23 29.16
C ILE A 359 -7.63 -10.47 29.91
N ALA A 360 -7.50 -11.63 29.27
CA ALA A 360 -7.72 -12.92 29.91
C ALA A 360 -6.38 -13.53 30.33
N TYR A 361 -6.38 -14.21 31.47
CA TYR A 361 -5.21 -14.82 32.09
C TYR A 361 -5.22 -16.33 31.92
N LYS A 362 -4.03 -16.92 31.94
CA LYS A 362 -3.86 -18.37 31.82
C LYS A 362 -4.58 -19.07 32.98
N GLY A 363 -5.65 -19.79 32.69
CA GLY A 363 -6.52 -20.45 33.68
C GLY A 363 -7.98 -19.98 33.62
N ASP A 364 -8.25 -18.85 32.98
CA ASP A 364 -9.61 -18.38 32.73
C ASP A 364 -10.34 -19.33 31.77
N ALA A 365 -11.63 -19.57 32.02
CA ALA A 365 -12.47 -20.46 31.20
C ALA A 365 -12.50 -20.04 29.72
N ASP A 366 -12.40 -18.73 29.46
CA ASP A 366 -12.47 -18.10 28.14
C ASP A 366 -11.20 -18.27 27.28
N VAL A 367 -10.12 -18.84 27.80
CA VAL A 367 -8.85 -19.01 27.07
C VAL A 367 -8.79 -20.35 26.31
N ARG A 368 -9.75 -21.26 26.51
CA ARG A 368 -9.76 -22.62 25.93
C ARG A 368 -10.69 -22.82 24.71
N GLN A 369 -11.35 -21.78 24.20
CA GLN A 369 -12.25 -21.90 23.04
C GLN A 369 -11.66 -21.29 21.78
#